data_AF-A0AA95KVN5-F1
#
_entry.id   AF-A0AA95KVN5-F1
#
_cell.length_a   1.000
_cell.length_b   1.000
_cell.length_c   1.000
_cell.angle_alpha   90.00
_cell.angle_beta   90.00
_cell.angle_gamma   90.00
#
_symmetry.space_group_name_H-M   'P 1'
#
loop_
_entity.id
_entity.type
_entity.pdbx_description
1 polymer ?
#
loop_
_entity_poly.entity_id
_entity_poly.type
_entity_poly.pdbx_seq_one_letter_code
_entity_poly.pdbx_strand_id
1 'polypeptide(L)'
;MNYIFGNSQYIKDTLDVYSQSERQLPLKFPLVALFCPISERRDSRHYYSKSKVSLVIACPSTKDWTNEEREVNSFKNILRPIYGRLLDVLLEDNRFDWGADDKVRHVYSENYSYGRYGAMTATGQEVSDPIDAIDISSMEITINNPNCRR
;
A
#
# COMPACT_ATOMS: atom_id res chain seq x y z
N MET A 1 -0.80 -6.41 -11.87
CA MET A 1 -0.64 -5.69 -10.59
C MET A 1 -0.58 -4.22 -10.90
N ASN A 2 -1.37 -3.42 -10.19
CA ASN A 2 -1.55 -1.99 -10.42
C ASN A 2 -0.79 -1.17 -9.36
N TYR A 3 -0.33 0.02 -9.74
CA TYR A 3 0.30 0.95 -8.81
C TYR A 3 -0.24 2.36 -9.04
N ILE A 4 -0.68 3.00 -7.96
CA ILE A 4 -1.20 4.38 -7.98
C ILE A 4 -0.57 5.15 -6.82
N PHE A 5 -0.31 6.44 -7.00
CA PHE A 5 0.09 7.32 -5.89
C PHE A 5 -0.78 8.58 -5.90
N GLY A 6 -1.07 9.12 -4.72
CA GLY A 6 -1.92 10.29 -4.57
C GLY A 6 -2.61 10.35 -3.21
N ASN A 7 -3.49 11.32 -3.01
CA ASN A 7 -4.38 11.30 -1.86
C ASN A 7 -5.51 10.27 -2.07
N SER A 8 -6.29 9.99 -1.03
CA SER A 8 -7.37 9.00 -1.10
C SER A 8 -8.41 9.30 -2.17
N GLN A 9 -8.69 10.58 -2.43
CA GLN A 9 -9.66 11.00 -3.45
C GLN A 9 -9.15 10.68 -4.86
N TYR A 10 -7.91 11.04 -5.15
CA TYR A 10 -7.29 10.76 -6.44
C TYR A 10 -7.22 9.27 -6.74
N ILE A 11 -6.86 8.45 -5.74
CA ILE A 11 -6.84 7.00 -5.87
C ILE A 11 -8.24 6.48 -6.20
N LYS A 12 -9.28 6.93 -5.47
CA LYS A 12 -10.67 6.58 -5.75
C LYS A 12 -11.07 6.96 -7.17
N ASP A 13 -10.86 8.21 -7.57
CA ASP A 13 -11.28 8.69 -8.89
C ASP A 13 -10.59 7.92 -10.03
N THR A 14 -9.32 7.54 -9.84
CA THR A 14 -8.58 6.70 -10.79
C THR A 14 -9.18 5.29 -10.88
N LEU A 15 -9.57 4.72 -9.74
CA LEU A 15 -10.22 3.41 -9.68
C LEU A 15 -11.60 3.45 -10.36
N ASP A 16 -12.35 4.53 -10.21
CA ASP A 16 -13.65 4.71 -10.85
C ASP A 16 -13.52 4.78 -12.38
N VAL A 17 -12.49 5.46 -12.89
CA VAL A 17 -12.17 5.47 -14.34
C VAL A 17 -11.88 4.07 -14.86
N TYR A 18 -11.11 3.25 -14.12
CA TYR A 18 -10.84 1.87 -14.54
C TYR A 18 -12.08 0.99 -14.55
N SER A 19 -13.06 1.24 -13.68
CA SER A 19 -14.34 0.51 -13.69
C SER A 19 -15.19 0.80 -14.93
N GLN A 20 -14.96 1.91 -15.63
CA GLN A 20 -15.72 2.30 -16.82
C GLN A 20 -15.18 1.68 -18.12
N SER A 21 -14.06 0.95 -18.07
CA SER A 21 -13.39 0.42 -19.26
C SER A 21 -13.16 -1.08 -19.14
N GLU A 22 -13.79 -1.86 -20.01
CA GLU A 22 -13.63 -3.33 -20.06
C GLU A 22 -12.17 -3.78 -20.26
N ARG A 23 -11.36 -2.93 -20.92
CA ARG A 23 -9.93 -3.21 -21.12
C ARG A 23 -9.10 -2.95 -19.87
N GLN A 24 -9.50 -2.01 -19.03
CA GLN A 24 -8.75 -1.59 -17.85
C GLN A 24 -9.23 -2.28 -16.58
N LEU A 25 -10.47 -2.78 -16.55
CA LEU A 25 -11.06 -3.48 -15.43
C LEU A 25 -10.18 -4.64 -14.91
N PRO A 26 -9.58 -5.51 -15.77
CA PRO A 26 -8.71 -6.59 -15.30
C PRO A 26 -7.37 -6.08 -14.72
N LEU A 27 -6.99 -4.83 -15.04
CA LEU A 27 -5.76 -4.21 -14.55
C LEU A 27 -5.97 -3.48 -13.23
N LYS A 28 -7.22 -3.31 -12.78
CA LYS A 28 -7.55 -2.52 -11.59
C LYS A 28 -6.94 -3.09 -10.31
N PHE A 29 -6.99 -4.42 -10.15
CA PHE A 29 -6.51 -5.15 -8.98
C PHE A 29 -5.61 -6.34 -9.35
N PRO A 30 -4.76 -6.83 -8.43
CA PRO A 30 -4.44 -6.24 -7.12
C PRO A 30 -3.72 -4.90 -7.28
N LEU A 31 -4.00 -3.99 -6.35
CA LEU A 31 -3.51 -2.61 -6.32
C LEU A 31 -2.54 -2.42 -5.16
N VAL A 32 -1.44 -1.72 -5.41
CA VAL A 32 -0.62 -1.09 -4.37
C VAL A 32 -0.77 0.42 -4.52
N ALA A 33 -1.30 1.11 -3.52
CA ALA A 33 -1.46 2.55 -3.56
C ALA A 33 -0.61 3.25 -2.50
N LEU A 34 0.15 4.27 -2.91
CA LEU A 34 1.00 5.09 -2.05
C LEU A 34 0.32 6.43 -1.73
N PHE A 35 0.13 6.73 -0.45
CA PHE A 35 -0.50 7.97 -0.04
C PHE A 35 0.47 9.15 -0.07
N CYS A 36 0.03 10.24 -0.70
CA CYS A 36 0.75 11.51 -0.83
C CYS A 36 -0.03 12.68 -0.22
N PRO A 37 0.63 13.78 0.20
CA PRO A 37 2.07 14.04 0.10
C PRO A 37 2.91 13.25 1.10
N ILE A 38 4.18 13.00 0.75
CA ILE A 38 5.18 12.41 1.65
C ILE A 38 6.04 13.53 2.21
N SER A 39 6.09 13.64 3.54
CA SER A 39 6.96 14.60 4.21
C SER A 39 8.36 14.00 4.37
N GLU A 40 9.36 14.71 3.84
CA GLU A 40 10.78 14.33 3.94
C GLU A 40 11.51 15.21 4.94
N ARG A 41 12.24 14.57 5.86
CA ARG A 41 13.22 15.24 6.72
C ARG A 41 14.59 15.18 6.06
N ARG A 42 15.15 16.33 5.75
CA ARG A 42 16.47 16.53 5.12
C ARG A 42 17.39 17.32 6.04
N ASP A 43 17.52 16.85 7.26
CA ASP A 43 18.15 17.54 8.40
C ASP A 43 19.45 16.88 8.88
N SER A 44 19.94 15.86 8.18
CA SER A 44 21.14 15.10 8.54
C SER A 44 22.13 15.06 7.39
N ARG A 45 23.42 14.98 7.72
CA ARG A 45 24.50 14.73 6.75
C ARG A 45 24.70 13.23 6.46
N HIS A 46 24.15 12.35 7.31
CA HIS A 46 24.35 10.90 7.23
C HIS A 46 23.43 10.19 6.24
N TYR A 47 22.28 10.78 5.93
CA TYR A 47 21.28 10.24 4.99
C TYR A 47 20.80 11.34 4.05
N TYR A 48 20.27 10.97 2.89
CA TYR A 48 19.69 11.93 1.94
C TYR A 48 18.36 12.48 2.48
N SER A 49 17.47 11.59 2.90
CA SER A 49 16.20 11.95 3.53
C SER A 49 15.69 10.83 4.42
N LYS A 50 14.82 11.20 5.37
CA LYS A 50 14.07 10.27 6.20
C LYS A 50 12.59 10.64 6.19
N SER A 51 11.73 9.64 6.02
CA SER A 51 10.29 9.82 5.87
C SER A 51 9.49 8.73 6.53
N LYS A 52 8.21 9.02 6.74
CA LYS A 52 7.18 8.03 7.04
C LYS A 52 6.20 8.01 5.90
N VAL A 53 6.00 6.83 5.31
CA VAL A 53 5.05 6.64 4.21
C VAL A 53 3.90 5.74 4.65
N SER A 54 2.77 5.89 3.97
CA SER A 54 1.61 5.03 4.16
C SER A 54 1.20 4.47 2.81
N LEU A 55 0.91 3.17 2.77
CA LEU A 55 0.48 2.45 1.58
C LEU A 55 -0.73 1.59 1.91
N VAL A 56 -1.51 1.25 0.89
CA VAL A 56 -2.54 0.22 0.97
C VAL A 56 -2.32 -0.81 -0.13
N ILE A 57 -2.44 -2.09 0.20
CA ILE A 57 -2.49 -3.19 -0.77
C ILE A 57 -3.91 -3.69 -0.80
N ALA A 58 -4.57 -3.65 -1.96
CA ALA A 58 -5.98 -3.99 -2.09
C ALA A 58 -6.23 -5.02 -3.20
N CYS A 59 -7.22 -5.87 -3.00
CA CYS A 59 -7.71 -6.81 -4.00
C CYS A 59 -9.26 -6.73 -4.09
N PRO A 60 -9.86 -7.21 -5.18
CA PRO A 60 -11.30 -7.19 -5.29
C PRO A 60 -11.89 -8.20 -4.30
N SER A 61 -13.09 -7.90 -3.81
CA SER A 61 -13.83 -8.76 -2.89
C SER A 61 -15.30 -8.80 -3.26
N THR A 62 -16.12 -9.44 -2.43
CA THR A 62 -17.59 -9.39 -2.50
C THR A 62 -18.17 -9.20 -1.11
N LYS A 63 -19.34 -8.58 -0.98
CA LYS A 63 -20.03 -8.35 0.31
C LYS A 63 -20.54 -9.65 0.94
N ASP A 64 -20.70 -10.71 0.14
CA ASP A 64 -21.32 -11.97 0.57
C ASP A 64 -20.37 -12.88 1.35
N TRP A 65 -19.06 -12.66 1.26
CA TRP A 65 -18.08 -13.48 1.96
C TRP A 65 -18.07 -13.25 3.47
N THR A 66 -18.01 -14.37 4.19
CA THR A 66 -17.65 -14.44 5.61
C THR A 66 -16.19 -14.02 5.84
N ASN A 67 -15.83 -13.73 7.09
CA ASN A 67 -14.45 -13.35 7.40
C ASN A 67 -13.48 -14.51 7.17
N GLU A 68 -13.93 -15.74 7.39
CA GLU A 68 -13.17 -16.97 7.15
C GLU A 68 -12.89 -17.17 5.67
N GLU A 69 -13.87 -16.90 4.80
CA GLU A 69 -13.68 -16.93 3.35
C GLU A 69 -12.75 -15.80 2.88
N ARG A 70 -12.87 -14.59 3.43
CA ARG A 70 -11.96 -13.46 3.12
C ARG A 70 -10.52 -13.77 3.51
N GLU A 71 -10.33 -14.33 4.72
CA GLU A 71 -9.03 -14.71 5.24
C GLU A 71 -8.29 -15.64 4.27
N VAL A 72 -9.00 -16.60 3.68
CA VAL A 72 -8.42 -17.52 2.69
C VAL A 72 -8.28 -16.85 1.32
N ASN A 73 -9.38 -16.38 0.74
CA ASN A 73 -9.43 -15.93 -0.65
C ASN A 73 -8.64 -14.65 -0.90
N SER A 74 -8.73 -13.68 0.01
CA SER A 74 -8.10 -12.37 -0.13
C SER A 74 -6.75 -12.33 0.58
N PHE A 75 -6.73 -12.58 1.89
CA PHE A 75 -5.53 -12.32 2.69
C PHE A 75 -4.42 -13.34 2.47
N LYS A 76 -4.68 -14.63 2.69
CA LYS A 76 -3.68 -15.68 2.51
C LYS A 76 -3.23 -15.85 1.07
N ASN A 77 -4.17 -15.84 0.12
CA ASN A 77 -3.88 -16.17 -1.27
C ASN A 77 -3.35 -14.99 -2.10
N ILE A 78 -3.68 -13.74 -1.74
CA ILE A 78 -3.35 -12.56 -2.55
C ILE A 78 -2.57 -11.51 -1.76
N LEU A 79 -3.14 -10.96 -0.69
CA LEU A 79 -2.61 -9.76 -0.05
C LEU A 79 -1.32 -10.02 0.74
N ARG A 80 -1.25 -11.09 1.55
CA ARG A 80 -0.05 -11.45 2.34
C ARG A 80 1.15 -11.80 1.45
N PRO A 81 1.01 -12.56 0.35
CA PRO A 81 2.11 -12.78 -0.59
C PRO A 81 2.65 -11.48 -1.20
N ILE A 82 1.78 -10.56 -1.60
CA ILE A 82 2.20 -9.26 -2.16
C ILE A 82 2.91 -8.42 -1.09
N TYR A 83 2.36 -8.37 0.13
CA TYR A 83 2.97 -7.70 1.27
C TYR A 83 4.37 -8.27 1.58
N GLY A 84 4.51 -9.60 1.66
CA GLY A 84 5.80 -10.25 1.89
C GLY A 84 6.81 -9.87 0.81
N ARG A 85 6.44 -9.97 -0.47
CA ARG A 85 7.35 -9.62 -1.57
C ARG A 85 7.70 -8.13 -1.59
N LEU A 86 6.79 -7.25 -1.20
CA LEU A 86 7.08 -5.82 -1.06
C LEU A 86 8.19 -5.60 -0.02
N LEU A 87 8.11 -6.24 1.15
CA LEU A 87 9.14 -6.13 2.17
C LEU A 87 10.48 -6.69 1.70
N ASP A 88 10.49 -7.85 1.04
CA ASP A 88 11.71 -8.45 0.53
C ASP A 88 12.42 -7.51 -0.45
N VAL A 89 11.69 -6.96 -1.43
CA VAL A 89 12.26 -6.04 -2.42
C VAL A 89 12.77 -4.75 -1.77
N LEU A 90 12.09 -4.25 -0.74
CA LEU A 90 12.53 -3.06 0.00
C LEU A 90 13.83 -3.34 0.77
N LEU A 91 13.98 -4.51 1.39
CA LEU A 91 15.18 -4.92 2.12
C LEU A 91 16.36 -5.21 1.19
N GLU A 92 16.09 -5.79 0.02
CA GLU A 92 17.10 -6.09 -1.01
C GLU A 92 17.67 -4.83 -1.70
N ASP A 93 16.95 -3.71 -1.65
CA ASP A 93 17.33 -2.47 -2.33
C ASP A 93 18.32 -1.62 -1.49
N ASN A 94 19.55 -1.56 -1.97
CA ASN A 94 20.67 -0.85 -1.32
C ASN A 94 20.51 0.69 -1.25
N ARG A 95 19.48 1.26 -1.87
CA ARG A 95 19.18 2.70 -1.75
C ARG A 95 18.54 3.04 -0.41
N PHE A 96 17.95 2.05 0.26
CA PHE A 96 17.33 2.24 1.57
C PHE A 96 18.27 1.81 2.69
N ASP A 97 18.21 2.52 3.81
CA ASP A 97 18.90 2.21 5.05
C ASP A 97 17.88 1.74 6.10
N TRP A 98 17.94 0.46 6.44
CA TRP A 98 17.07 -0.19 7.42
C TRP A 98 17.72 -0.29 8.81
N GLY A 99 18.95 0.21 8.97
CA GLY A 99 19.73 0.09 10.19
C GLY A 99 20.19 -1.34 10.48
N ALA A 100 20.63 -1.58 11.72
CA ALA A 100 21.25 -2.86 12.12
C ALA A 100 20.28 -4.05 12.20
N ASP A 101 18.98 -3.80 12.25
CA ASP A 101 17.96 -4.85 12.43
C ASP A 101 17.46 -5.42 11.10
N ASP A 102 17.92 -4.90 9.96
CA ASP A 102 17.48 -5.28 8.59
C ASP A 102 15.97 -5.49 8.47
N LYS A 103 15.19 -4.57 9.09
CA LYS A 103 13.73 -4.67 9.19
C LYS A 103 13.05 -3.39 8.72
N VAL A 104 12.06 -3.56 7.85
CA VAL A 104 11.15 -2.48 7.44
C VAL A 104 10.20 -2.17 8.60
N ARG A 105 10.46 -1.10 9.35
CA ARG A 105 9.61 -0.69 10.48
C ARG A 105 8.35 0.00 9.98
N HIS A 106 7.18 -0.55 10.32
CA HIS A 106 5.87 0.00 9.97
C HIS A 106 4.77 -0.60 10.86
N VAL A 107 3.58 -0.02 10.79
CA VAL A 107 2.35 -0.57 11.38
C VAL A 107 1.59 -1.33 10.29
N TYR A 108 1.16 -2.55 10.61
CA TYR A 108 0.44 -3.46 9.72
C TYR A 108 -0.98 -3.69 10.24
N SER A 109 -1.98 -3.60 9.36
CA SER A 109 -3.38 -3.89 9.69
C SER A 109 -4.08 -4.58 8.52
N GLU A 110 -4.82 -5.66 8.82
CA GLU A 110 -5.72 -6.32 7.87
C GLU A 110 -7.14 -5.83 8.07
N ASN A 111 -7.76 -5.32 7.01
CA ASN A 111 -9.08 -4.73 7.10
C ASN A 111 -10.16 -5.62 6.47
N TYR A 112 -10.82 -6.42 7.30
CA TYR A 112 -11.95 -7.26 6.90
C TYR A 112 -13.26 -6.49 6.72
N SER A 113 -13.31 -5.25 7.22
CA SER A 113 -14.52 -4.44 7.23
C SER A 113 -14.78 -3.78 5.88
N TYR A 114 -13.73 -3.43 5.12
CA TYR A 114 -13.86 -2.73 3.84
C TYR A 114 -14.69 -3.49 2.82
N GLY A 115 -14.47 -4.79 2.65
CA GLY A 115 -15.21 -5.54 1.64
C GLY A 115 -16.65 -5.85 2.04
N ARG A 116 -16.99 -5.71 3.34
CA ARG A 116 -18.34 -5.90 3.88
C ARG A 116 -19.15 -4.61 3.94
N TYR A 117 -18.54 -3.53 4.44
CA TYR A 117 -19.20 -2.25 4.73
C TYR A 117 -18.87 -1.12 3.76
N GLY A 118 -17.95 -1.36 2.82
CA GLY A 118 -17.41 -0.34 1.92
C GLY A 118 -16.15 0.30 2.50
N ALA A 119 -15.16 0.55 1.64
CA ALA A 119 -14.00 1.37 2.00
C ALA A 119 -14.36 2.84 1.83
N MET A 120 -13.91 3.70 2.75
CA MET A 120 -14.18 5.14 2.71
C MET A 120 -12.88 5.92 2.52
N THR A 121 -12.92 6.95 1.69
CA THR A 121 -11.85 7.95 1.58
C THR A 121 -11.80 8.85 2.82
N ALA A 122 -10.72 9.62 2.98
CA ALA A 122 -10.60 10.58 4.09
C ALA A 122 -11.69 11.67 4.09
N THR A 123 -12.34 11.91 2.94
CA THR A 123 -13.46 12.84 2.77
C THR A 123 -14.82 12.19 3.00
N GLY A 124 -14.85 10.89 3.37
CA GLY A 124 -16.07 10.14 3.66
C GLY A 124 -16.80 9.58 2.43
N GLN A 125 -16.18 9.63 1.23
CA GLN A 125 -16.76 9.00 0.04
C GLN A 125 -16.45 7.51 -0.02
N GLU A 126 -17.46 6.69 -0.33
CA GLU A 126 -17.31 5.25 -0.52
C GLU A 126 -16.56 4.93 -1.81
N VAL A 127 -15.65 3.96 -1.75
CA VAL A 127 -15.03 3.33 -2.90
C VAL A 127 -16.06 2.42 -3.56
N SER A 128 -16.28 2.58 -4.86
CA SER A 128 -17.40 1.95 -5.56
C SER A 128 -17.37 0.41 -5.57
N ASP A 129 -16.18 -0.18 -5.55
CA ASP A 129 -16.02 -1.63 -5.53
C ASP A 129 -15.72 -2.14 -4.11
N PRO A 130 -16.33 -3.27 -3.69
CA PRO A 130 -15.95 -3.95 -2.47
C PRO A 130 -14.51 -4.46 -2.58
N ILE A 131 -13.67 -4.07 -1.61
CA ILE A 131 -12.25 -4.43 -1.56
C ILE A 131 -11.88 -5.01 -0.20
N ASP A 132 -10.96 -5.97 -0.18
CA ASP A 132 -10.20 -6.31 1.02
C ASP A 132 -8.82 -5.69 0.91
N ALA A 133 -8.26 -5.24 2.04
CA ALA A 133 -7.01 -4.52 2.02
C ALA A 133 -6.10 -4.76 3.24
N ILE A 134 -4.81 -4.60 3.01
CA ILE A 134 -3.78 -4.44 4.03
C ILE A 134 -3.38 -2.97 4.07
N ASP A 135 -3.57 -2.34 5.22
CA ASP A 135 -3.12 -0.98 5.51
C ASP A 135 -1.71 -1.04 6.11
N ILE A 136 -0.77 -0.36 5.45
CA ILE A 136 0.61 -0.20 5.92
C ILE A 136 0.81 1.27 6.26
N SER A 137 1.01 1.59 7.52
CA SER A 137 1.13 2.98 7.95
C SER A 137 2.42 3.25 8.70
N SER A 138 2.86 4.51 8.66
CA SER A 138 4.09 4.96 9.33
C SER A 138 5.33 4.13 8.97
N MET A 139 5.42 3.64 7.73
CA MET A 139 6.61 2.92 7.25
C MET A 139 7.79 3.87 7.21
N GLU A 140 8.80 3.58 8.02
CA GLU A 140 10.00 4.40 8.14
C GLU A 140 10.95 4.10 7.00
N ILE A 141 11.19 5.09 6.13
CA ILE A 141 12.14 4.99 5.03
C ILE A 141 13.28 5.97 5.29
N THR A 142 14.51 5.46 5.25
CA THR A 142 15.72 6.28 5.22
C THR A 142 16.41 6.04 3.89
N ILE A 143 16.72 7.11 3.15
CA ILE A 143 17.39 7.03 1.85
C ILE A 143 18.88 7.29 2.07
N ASN A 144 19.72 6.37 1.57
CA ASN A 144 21.17 6.51 1.62
C ASN A 144 21.64 7.76 0.86
N ASN A 145 22.71 8.38 1.36
CA ASN A 145 23.35 9.48 0.63
C ASN A 145 24.24 8.88 -0.49
N PRO A 146 23.97 9.14 -1.78
CA PRO A 146 24.74 8.56 -2.88
C PRO A 146 26.22 8.97 -2.87
N ASN A 147 26.57 10.05 -2.17
CA ASN A 147 27.96 10.53 -2.05
C ASN A 147 28.74 9.91 -0.87
N CYS A 148 28.10 9.10 -0.02
CA CYS A 148 28.82 8.31 0.97
C CYS A 148 29.39 7.05 0.30
N ARG A 149 30.52 7.22 -0.41
CA ARG A 149 31.36 6.06 -0.80
C ARG A 149 31.88 5.42 0.50
N ARG A 150 31.56 4.13 0.69
CA ARG A 150 32.24 3.28 1.68
C ARG A 150 33.73 3.19 1.38
#